data_AF-A0A9X2S3N0-F1
#
_entry.id   AF-A0A9X2S3N0-F1
#
_cell.length_a   1.000
_cell.length_b   1.000
_cell.length_c   1.000
_cell.angle_alpha   90.00
_cell.angle_beta   90.00
_cell.angle_gamma   90.00
#
_symmetry.space_group_name_H-M   'P 1'
#
loop_
_entity.id
_entity.type
_entity.pdbx_description
1 polymer ?
#
loop_
_entity_poly.entity_id
_entity_poly.type
_entity_poly.pdbx_seq_one_letter_code
_entity_poly.pdbx_strand_id
1 'polypeptide(L)'
;MTLTSLVEYILPTIVMMVLFSCYTIIDGMFISKFIWSNALSATNIVFPVISLILGVGIMFAIGCSAIVAKKMGEGKNKEEKEDFTLITISALVVGCIIAVISIAFMKEIIYVLGSTEALYDNCKEYLFYMVIFTPFVVLKLYFDYFLVTAGVPNLGLISGIVGGLINIVLDYVFIVELNLGVKVAALATCIGYIVPSFVGIIYFMNKKHALHFVKPKFNFKVIKDS
;
A
#
# COMPACT_ATOMS: atom_id res chain seq x y z
N MET A 1 -20.09 17.99 -20.48
CA MET A 1 -18.64 17.91 -20.21
C MET A 1 -17.93 18.39 -21.47
N THR A 2 -17.23 19.52 -21.44
CA THR A 2 -16.53 20.09 -22.61
C THR A 2 -15.13 19.48 -22.73
N LEU A 3 -14.55 19.41 -23.93
CA LEU A 3 -13.21 18.82 -24.15
C LEU A 3 -12.14 19.46 -23.24
N THR A 4 -12.27 20.77 -22.99
CA THR A 4 -11.38 21.54 -22.11
C THR A 4 -11.48 21.13 -20.65
N SER A 5 -12.71 20.88 -20.14
CA SER A 5 -12.90 20.40 -18.76
C SER A 5 -12.49 18.93 -18.60
N LEU A 6 -12.51 18.14 -19.68
CA LEU A 6 -11.96 16.79 -19.70
C LEU A 6 -10.42 16.83 -19.60
N VAL A 7 -9.76 17.70 -20.36
CA VAL A 7 -8.31 17.86 -20.32
C VAL A 7 -7.83 18.40 -18.97
N GLU A 8 -8.49 19.41 -18.39
CA GLU A 8 -8.16 19.89 -17.04
C GLU A 8 -8.30 18.81 -15.95
N TYR A 9 -9.20 17.84 -16.14
CA TYR A 9 -9.42 16.74 -15.21
C TYR A 9 -8.42 15.59 -15.40
N ILE A 10 -8.05 15.30 -16.64
CA ILE A 10 -7.14 14.18 -16.98
C ILE A 10 -5.67 14.60 -16.85
N LEU A 11 -5.32 15.87 -17.08
CA LEU A 11 -3.94 16.36 -17.05
C LEU A 11 -3.22 16.07 -15.71
N PRO A 12 -3.81 16.30 -14.53
CA PRO A 12 -3.19 15.94 -13.25
C PRO A 12 -2.93 14.43 -13.17
N THR A 13 -3.89 13.62 -13.62
CA THR A 13 -3.78 12.15 -13.61
C THR A 13 -2.67 11.66 -14.52
N ILE A 14 -2.53 12.22 -15.73
CA ILE A 14 -1.43 11.90 -16.65
C ILE A 14 -0.08 12.29 -16.03
N VAL A 15 0.03 13.50 -15.50
CA VAL A 15 1.27 13.98 -14.85
C VAL A 15 1.66 13.04 -13.70
N MET A 16 0.70 12.54 -12.93
CA MET A 16 0.96 11.55 -11.88
C MET A 16 1.39 10.20 -12.40
N MET A 17 0.76 9.68 -13.44
CA MET A 17 1.19 8.40 -14.02
C MET A 17 2.62 8.51 -14.57
N VAL A 18 2.99 9.66 -15.13
CA VAL A 18 4.37 9.94 -15.57
C VAL A 18 5.31 10.01 -14.38
N LEU A 19 4.98 10.76 -13.32
CA LEU A 19 5.81 10.85 -12.11
C LEU A 19 5.97 9.48 -11.42
N PHE A 20 4.90 8.70 -11.35
CA PHE A 20 4.93 7.34 -10.82
C PHE A 20 5.82 6.43 -11.66
N SER A 21 5.74 6.51 -12.99
CA SER A 21 6.60 5.73 -13.89
C SER A 21 8.08 6.12 -13.74
N CYS A 22 8.38 7.41 -13.64
CA CYS A 22 9.74 7.89 -13.36
C CYS A 22 10.24 7.37 -12.01
N TYR A 23 9.39 7.39 -10.98
CA TYR A 23 9.71 6.83 -9.66
C TYR A 23 10.09 5.34 -9.76
N THR A 24 9.28 4.52 -10.43
CA THR A 24 9.54 3.08 -10.55
C THR A 24 10.83 2.78 -11.33
N ILE A 25 11.13 3.60 -12.35
CA ILE A 25 12.39 3.49 -13.10
C ILE A 25 13.58 3.86 -12.21
N ILE A 26 13.48 4.93 -11.43
CA ILE A 26 14.56 5.37 -10.53
C ILE A 26 14.83 4.32 -9.45
N ASP A 27 13.79 3.78 -8.81
CA ASP A 27 13.92 2.69 -7.83
C ASP A 27 14.59 1.45 -8.46
N GLY A 28 14.09 1.01 -9.62
CA GLY A 28 14.69 -0.08 -10.39
C GLY A 28 16.16 0.19 -10.78
N MET A 29 16.52 1.43 -11.10
CA MET A 29 17.91 1.82 -11.39
C MET A 29 18.78 1.79 -10.13
N PHE A 30 18.30 2.26 -8.97
CA PHE A 30 19.06 2.21 -7.72
C PHE A 30 19.31 0.77 -7.30
N ILE A 31 18.28 -0.07 -7.33
CA ILE A 31 18.39 -1.50 -7.07
C ILE A 31 19.33 -2.13 -8.12
N SER A 32 19.18 -1.85 -9.41
CA SER A 32 20.03 -2.49 -10.43
C SER A 32 21.50 -2.05 -10.40
N LYS A 33 21.80 -0.80 -10.02
CA LYS A 33 23.14 -0.22 -10.18
C LYS A 33 24.01 -0.37 -8.92
N PHE A 34 23.41 -0.35 -7.75
CA PHE A 34 24.14 -0.28 -6.48
C PHE A 34 24.00 -1.54 -5.63
N ILE A 35 23.08 -2.43 -5.99
CA ILE A 35 22.89 -3.69 -5.31
C ILE A 35 23.52 -4.79 -6.16
N TRP A 36 24.61 -5.38 -5.67
CA TRP A 36 25.32 -6.52 -6.29
C TRP A 36 24.34 -7.59 -6.78
N SER A 37 24.62 -8.24 -7.91
CA SER A 37 23.70 -9.10 -8.69
C SER A 37 22.79 -10.01 -7.86
N ASN A 38 23.34 -10.60 -6.80
CA ASN A 38 22.64 -11.53 -5.92
C ASN A 38 21.39 -10.91 -5.29
N ALA A 39 21.41 -9.63 -4.97
CA ALA A 39 20.39 -9.05 -4.16
C ALA A 39 19.30 -8.36 -5.02
N LEU A 40 19.61 -7.96 -6.27
CA LEU A 40 18.62 -7.77 -7.33
C LEU A 40 17.91 -9.09 -7.70
N SER A 41 18.66 -10.19 -7.83
CA SER A 41 18.07 -11.53 -8.05
C SER A 41 17.15 -11.95 -6.90
N ALA A 42 17.54 -11.69 -5.65
CA ALA A 42 16.71 -11.96 -4.48
C ALA A 42 15.37 -11.20 -4.52
N THR A 43 15.40 -9.90 -4.85
CA THR A 43 14.18 -9.08 -5.01
C THR A 43 13.26 -9.65 -6.09
N ASN A 44 13.80 -10.05 -7.24
CA ASN A 44 13.02 -10.63 -8.32
C ASN A 44 12.37 -11.97 -7.95
N ILE A 45 13.07 -12.80 -7.17
CA ILE A 45 12.54 -14.09 -6.68
C ILE A 45 11.32 -13.87 -5.76
N VAL A 46 11.37 -12.88 -4.88
CA VAL A 46 10.30 -12.61 -3.91
C VAL A 46 9.19 -11.68 -4.44
N PHE A 47 9.40 -11.06 -5.60
CA PHE A 47 8.44 -10.16 -6.26
C PHE A 47 7.02 -10.74 -6.44
N PRO A 48 6.83 -12.03 -6.80
CA PRO A 48 5.49 -12.61 -6.91
C PRO A 48 4.68 -12.57 -5.61
N VAL A 49 5.34 -12.73 -4.46
CA VAL A 49 4.69 -12.68 -3.14
C VAL A 49 4.20 -11.28 -2.86
N ILE A 50 5.03 -10.29 -3.13
CA ILE A 50 4.69 -8.87 -2.96
C ILE A 50 3.50 -8.52 -3.86
N SER A 51 3.53 -8.97 -5.12
CA SER A 51 2.42 -8.78 -6.06
C SER A 51 1.12 -9.40 -5.57
N LEU A 52 1.17 -10.59 -4.95
CA LEU A 52 0.00 -11.25 -4.38
C LEU A 52 -0.55 -10.47 -3.18
N ILE A 53 0.31 -9.99 -2.27
CA ILE A 53 -0.08 -9.15 -1.13
C ILE A 53 -0.78 -7.88 -1.63
N LEU A 54 -0.18 -7.19 -2.60
CA LEU A 54 -0.77 -5.99 -3.20
C LEU A 54 -2.11 -6.30 -3.89
N GLY A 55 -2.19 -7.39 -4.65
CA GLY A 55 -3.40 -7.79 -5.35
C GLY A 55 -4.56 -8.08 -4.40
N VAL A 56 -4.32 -8.85 -3.33
CA VAL A 56 -5.32 -9.12 -2.28
C VAL A 56 -5.72 -7.84 -1.56
N GLY A 57 -4.76 -6.96 -1.25
CA GLY A 57 -5.02 -5.67 -0.62
C GLY A 57 -5.90 -4.75 -1.49
N ILE A 58 -5.62 -4.68 -2.79
CA ILE A 58 -6.42 -3.93 -3.76
C ILE A 58 -7.83 -4.51 -3.88
N MET A 59 -7.95 -5.83 -4.02
CA MET A 59 -9.25 -6.51 -4.11
C MET A 59 -10.13 -6.18 -2.89
N PHE A 60 -9.55 -6.28 -1.69
CA PHE A 60 -10.23 -5.96 -0.44
C PHE A 60 -10.62 -4.47 -0.38
N ALA A 61 -9.71 -3.57 -0.73
CA ALA A 61 -9.96 -2.13 -0.69
C ALA A 61 -11.07 -1.70 -1.66
N ILE A 62 -11.06 -2.20 -2.90
CA ILE A 62 -12.08 -1.91 -3.90
C ILE A 62 -13.45 -2.45 -3.46
N GLY A 63 -13.53 -3.72 -3.04
CA GLY A 63 -14.80 -4.32 -2.60
C GLY A 63 -15.43 -3.55 -1.44
N CYS A 64 -14.63 -3.26 -0.42
CA CYS A 64 -15.08 -2.53 0.75
C CYS A 64 -15.48 -1.09 0.47
N SER A 65 -14.70 -0.38 -0.36
CA SER A 65 -15.01 1.01 -0.74
C SER A 65 -16.29 1.09 -1.56
N ALA A 66 -16.60 0.11 -2.40
CA ALA A 66 -17.86 0.03 -3.15
C ALA A 66 -19.08 -0.15 -2.23
N ILE A 67 -18.97 -1.00 -1.20
CA ILE A 67 -20.05 -1.22 -0.22
C ILE A 67 -20.35 0.06 0.56
N VAL A 68 -19.31 0.75 1.05
CA VAL A 68 -19.48 2.01 1.78
C VAL A 68 -19.99 3.12 0.84
N ALA A 69 -19.46 3.22 -0.39
CA ALA A 69 -19.94 4.17 -1.40
C ALA A 69 -21.44 4.01 -1.69
N LYS A 70 -21.91 2.76 -1.79
CA LYS A 70 -23.33 2.46 -1.97
C LYS A 70 -24.17 2.99 -0.81
N LYS A 71 -23.75 2.77 0.43
CA LYS A 71 -24.46 3.26 1.62
C LYS A 71 -24.46 4.78 1.74
N MET A 72 -23.37 5.43 1.33
CA MET A 72 -23.29 6.88 1.18
C MET A 72 -24.30 7.40 0.16
N GLY A 73 -24.43 6.74 -0.99
CA GLY A 73 -25.43 7.07 -2.00
C GLY A 73 -26.88 6.85 -1.55
N GLU A 74 -27.12 5.87 -0.67
CA GLU A 74 -28.43 5.60 -0.06
C GLU A 74 -28.79 6.57 1.09
N GLY A 75 -27.90 7.50 1.47
CA GLY A 75 -28.11 8.45 2.57
C GLY A 75 -28.07 7.82 3.97
N LYS A 76 -27.52 6.60 4.10
CA LYS A 76 -27.43 5.86 5.37
C LYS A 76 -26.21 6.30 6.19
N ASN A 77 -26.16 7.59 6.51
CA ASN A 77 -25.02 8.31 7.13
C ASN A 77 -24.47 7.69 8.44
N LYS A 78 -25.27 6.89 9.14
CA LYS A 78 -24.85 6.20 10.37
C LYS A 78 -24.24 4.84 10.08
N GLU A 79 -24.88 4.04 9.22
CA GLU A 79 -24.41 2.70 8.87
C GLU A 79 -23.10 2.76 8.10
N GLU A 80 -22.95 3.72 7.19
CA GLU A 80 -21.71 3.86 6.40
C GLU A 80 -20.46 4.09 7.30
N LYS A 81 -20.61 4.83 8.40
CA LYS A 81 -19.51 5.15 9.32
C LYS A 81 -19.19 3.97 10.22
N GLU A 82 -20.23 3.29 10.72
CA GLU A 82 -20.09 2.06 11.50
C GLU A 82 -19.37 0.99 10.67
N ASP A 83 -19.77 0.81 9.41
CA ASP A 83 -19.15 -0.13 8.48
C ASP A 83 -17.74 0.27 8.10
N PHE A 84 -17.49 1.54 7.77
CA PHE A 84 -16.15 2.03 7.48
C PHE A 84 -15.18 1.72 8.61
N THR A 85 -15.59 1.92 9.86
CA THR A 85 -14.74 1.62 11.01
C THR A 85 -14.50 0.11 11.17
N LEU A 86 -15.56 -0.69 11.04
CA LEU A 86 -15.47 -2.15 11.12
C LEU A 86 -14.56 -2.73 10.04
N ILE A 87 -14.71 -2.25 8.81
CA ILE A 87 -13.92 -2.64 7.66
C ILE A 87 -12.47 -2.21 7.84
N THR A 88 -12.20 -0.99 8.32
CA THR A 88 -10.81 -0.54 8.54
C THR A 88 -10.10 -1.41 9.58
N ILE A 89 -10.78 -1.79 10.65
CA ILE A 89 -10.26 -2.74 11.65
C ILE A 89 -10.03 -4.11 10.99
N SER A 90 -10.97 -4.57 10.17
CA SER A 90 -10.85 -5.84 9.45
C SER A 90 -9.68 -5.83 8.47
N ALA A 91 -9.43 -4.72 7.76
CA ALA A 91 -8.30 -4.53 6.87
C ALA A 91 -6.96 -4.69 7.61
N LEU A 92 -6.87 -4.07 8.80
CA LEU A 92 -5.68 -4.19 9.65
C LEU A 92 -5.49 -5.63 10.13
N VAL A 93 -6.57 -6.31 10.56
CA VAL A 93 -6.53 -7.71 10.98
C VAL A 93 -6.09 -8.62 9.83
N VAL A 94 -6.64 -8.43 8.63
CA VAL A 94 -6.25 -9.18 7.42
C VAL A 94 -4.78 -8.94 7.10
N GLY A 95 -4.31 -7.69 7.13
CA GLY A 95 -2.90 -7.36 6.93
C GLY A 95 -1.98 -8.06 7.94
N CYS A 96 -2.38 -8.10 9.22
CA CYS A 96 -1.65 -8.83 10.27
C CYS A 96 -1.66 -10.35 10.04
N ILE A 97 -2.79 -10.92 9.63
CA ILE A 97 -2.90 -12.36 9.32
C ILE A 97 -1.99 -12.72 8.15
N ILE A 98 -2.00 -11.92 7.08
CA ILE A 98 -1.10 -12.11 5.92
C ILE A 98 0.35 -12.04 6.41
N ALA A 99 0.70 -11.05 7.23
CA ALA A 99 2.05 -10.92 7.76
C ALA A 99 2.50 -12.14 8.57
N VAL A 100 1.65 -12.62 9.48
CA VAL A 100 1.95 -13.80 10.32
C VAL A 100 2.10 -15.06 9.47
N ILE A 101 1.20 -15.29 8.51
CA ILE A 101 1.27 -16.46 7.61
C ILE A 101 2.55 -16.39 6.76
N SER A 102 2.85 -15.23 6.17
CA SER A 102 4.04 -15.04 5.35
C SER A 102 5.34 -15.20 6.14
N ILE A 103 5.38 -14.82 7.43
CA ILE A 103 6.54 -15.08 8.30
C ILE A 103 6.63 -16.56 8.67
N ALA A 104 5.50 -17.21 9.00
CA ALA A 104 5.48 -18.61 9.41
C ALA A 104 5.94 -19.57 8.30
N PHE A 105 5.56 -19.29 7.05
CA PHE A 105 5.91 -20.10 5.87
C PHE A 105 7.03 -19.47 5.03
N MET A 106 7.80 -18.54 5.60
CA MET A 106 8.78 -17.73 4.86
C MET A 106 9.82 -18.61 4.14
N LYS A 107 10.30 -19.66 4.82
CA LYS A 107 11.32 -20.55 4.28
C LYS A 107 10.80 -21.29 3.05
N GLU A 108 9.61 -21.89 3.18
CA GLU A 108 8.93 -22.66 2.15
C GLU A 108 8.60 -21.78 0.95
N ILE A 109 8.07 -20.57 1.20
CA ILE A 109 7.77 -19.58 0.15
C ILE A 109 9.04 -19.27 -0.66
N ILE A 110 10.16 -18.97 0.01
CA ILE A 110 11.42 -18.59 -0.66
C ILE A 110 11.97 -19.73 -1.54
N TYR A 111 11.91 -20.98 -1.07
CA TYR A 111 12.38 -22.12 -1.86
C TYR A 111 11.43 -22.48 -3.01
N VAL A 112 10.10 -22.38 -2.82
CA VAL A 112 9.11 -22.60 -3.88
C VAL A 112 9.26 -21.59 -5.02
N LEU A 113 9.67 -20.36 -4.70
CA LEU A 113 9.95 -19.32 -5.70
C LEU A 113 11.28 -19.53 -6.44
N GLY A 114 12.04 -20.57 -6.11
CA GLY A 114 13.27 -20.94 -6.81
C GLY A 114 14.55 -20.31 -6.25
N SER A 115 14.55 -19.88 -4.98
CA SER A 115 15.78 -19.42 -4.32
C SER A 115 16.78 -20.54 -4.13
N THR A 116 18.06 -20.25 -4.37
CA THR A 116 19.20 -21.12 -4.03
C THR A 116 19.68 -20.85 -2.61
N GLU A 117 20.44 -21.78 -2.01
CA GLU A 117 20.99 -21.57 -0.66
C GLU A 117 21.84 -20.30 -0.54
N ALA A 118 22.59 -19.94 -1.59
CA ALA A 118 23.39 -18.72 -1.64
C ALA A 118 22.57 -17.42 -1.67
N LEU A 119 21.29 -17.50 -2.07
CA LEU A 119 20.37 -16.36 -2.18
C LEU A 119 19.34 -16.32 -1.05
N TYR A 120 19.20 -17.41 -0.30
CA TYR A 120 18.18 -17.58 0.72
C TYR A 120 18.21 -16.45 1.75
N ASP A 121 19.38 -16.12 2.31
CA ASP A 121 19.50 -15.08 3.34
C ASP A 121 19.10 -13.69 2.82
N ASN A 122 19.49 -13.36 1.59
CA ASN A 122 19.09 -12.09 0.95
C ASN A 122 17.57 -12.04 0.69
N CYS A 123 16.99 -13.15 0.20
CA CYS A 123 15.54 -13.26 -0.03
C CYS A 123 14.77 -13.14 1.28
N LYS A 124 15.24 -13.83 2.33
CA LYS A 124 14.62 -13.86 3.64
C LYS A 124 14.60 -12.48 4.28
N GLU A 125 15.73 -11.78 4.26
CA GLU A 125 15.80 -10.44 4.85
C GLU A 125 14.90 -9.45 4.13
N TYR A 126 14.94 -9.41 2.79
CA TYR A 126 14.08 -8.52 2.02
C TYR A 126 12.59 -8.82 2.25
N LEU A 127 12.21 -10.10 2.15
CA LEU A 127 10.82 -10.52 2.34
C LEU A 127 10.37 -10.24 3.78
N PHE A 128 11.23 -10.45 4.78
CA PHE A 128 10.89 -10.16 6.18
C PHE A 128 10.52 -8.69 6.40
N TYR A 129 11.32 -7.75 5.88
CA TYR A 129 10.99 -6.32 5.98
C TYR A 129 9.70 -5.99 5.21
N MET A 130 9.50 -6.51 4.01
CA MET A 130 8.25 -6.24 3.27
C MET A 130 7.02 -6.81 4.00
N VAL A 131 7.15 -7.99 4.60
CA VAL A 131 6.05 -8.68 5.28
C VAL A 131 5.69 -8.03 6.61
N ILE A 132 6.67 -7.57 7.41
CA ILE A 132 6.36 -6.91 8.69
C ILE A 132 5.59 -5.60 8.50
N PHE A 133 5.82 -4.90 7.39
CA PHE A 133 5.11 -3.66 7.04
C PHE A 133 3.84 -3.89 6.21
N THR A 134 3.50 -5.14 5.85
CA THR A 134 2.28 -5.48 5.10
C THR A 134 0.99 -4.88 5.68
N PRO A 135 0.77 -4.82 7.01
CA PRO A 135 -0.42 -4.16 7.57
C PRO A 135 -0.55 -2.69 7.15
N PHE A 136 0.58 -1.97 7.07
CA PHE A 136 0.60 -0.59 6.59
C PHE A 136 0.38 -0.51 5.09
N VAL A 137 0.95 -1.44 4.31
CA VAL A 137 0.69 -1.49 2.86
C VAL A 137 -0.80 -1.69 2.57
N VAL A 138 -1.46 -2.59 3.29
CA VAL A 138 -2.91 -2.82 3.17
C VAL A 138 -3.70 -1.56 3.57
N LEU A 139 -3.32 -0.90 4.68
CA LEU A 139 -3.95 0.36 5.10
C LEU A 139 -3.76 1.48 4.08
N LYS A 140 -2.55 1.63 3.51
CA LYS A 140 -2.25 2.58 2.45
C LYS A 140 -3.20 2.40 1.27
N LEU A 141 -3.27 1.18 0.75
CA LEU A 141 -4.16 0.84 -0.37
C LEU A 141 -5.60 1.13 -0.01
N TYR A 142 -6.04 0.70 1.18
CA TYR A 142 -7.37 0.94 1.68
C TYR A 142 -7.73 2.44 1.70
N PHE A 143 -6.89 3.28 2.30
CA PHE A 143 -7.15 4.71 2.38
C PHE A 143 -7.08 5.41 1.02
N ASP A 144 -6.22 4.99 0.10
CA ASP A 144 -6.19 5.54 -1.25
C ASP A 144 -7.57 5.41 -1.92
N TYR A 145 -8.21 4.23 -1.86
CA TYR A 145 -9.55 4.03 -2.41
C TYR A 145 -10.63 4.80 -1.62
N PHE A 146 -10.56 4.80 -0.30
CA PHE A 146 -11.57 5.48 0.53
C PHE A 146 -11.51 7.00 0.46
N LEU A 147 -10.34 7.60 0.21
CA LEU A 147 -10.21 9.05 -0.03
C LEU A 147 -10.86 9.45 -1.36
N VAL A 148 -10.80 8.59 -2.38
CA VAL A 148 -11.56 8.76 -3.62
C VAL A 148 -13.07 8.66 -3.34
N THR A 149 -13.50 7.64 -2.60
CA THR A 149 -14.91 7.47 -2.20
C THR A 149 -15.45 8.64 -1.36
N ALA A 150 -14.61 9.23 -0.50
CA ALA A 150 -14.94 10.40 0.30
C ALA A 150 -14.94 11.73 -0.50
N GLY A 151 -14.64 11.69 -1.80
CA GLY A 151 -14.63 12.88 -2.66
C GLY A 151 -13.40 13.79 -2.49
N VAL A 152 -12.33 13.28 -1.86
CA VAL A 152 -11.07 14.00 -1.66
C VAL A 152 -9.87 13.27 -2.30
N PRO A 153 -9.94 12.88 -3.58
CA PRO A 153 -8.88 12.11 -4.26
C PRO A 153 -7.53 12.83 -4.24
N ASN A 154 -7.53 14.16 -4.26
CA ASN A 154 -6.33 15.00 -4.21
C ASN A 154 -5.48 14.74 -2.95
N LEU A 155 -6.10 14.39 -1.82
CA LEU A 155 -5.37 14.13 -0.58
C LEU A 155 -4.59 12.81 -0.66
N GLY A 156 -5.23 11.73 -1.14
CA GLY A 156 -4.58 10.43 -1.31
C GLY A 156 -3.43 10.52 -2.32
N LEU A 157 -3.69 11.22 -3.40
CA LEU A 157 -2.74 11.53 -4.46
C LEU A 157 -1.51 12.32 -3.98
N ILE A 158 -1.70 13.42 -3.23
CA ILE A 158 -0.58 14.21 -2.68
C ILE A 158 0.19 13.35 -1.68
N SER A 159 -0.50 12.59 -0.83
CA SER A 159 0.14 11.70 0.14
C SER A 159 0.97 10.60 -0.51
N GLY A 160 0.51 10.06 -1.65
CA GLY A 160 1.24 9.08 -2.45
C GLY A 160 2.49 9.68 -3.09
N ILE A 161 2.41 10.90 -3.64
CA ILE A 161 3.58 11.61 -4.18
C ILE A 161 4.61 11.87 -3.08
N VAL A 162 4.18 12.36 -1.93
CA VAL A 162 5.08 12.61 -0.79
C VAL A 162 5.72 11.31 -0.31
N GLY A 163 4.95 10.22 -0.20
CA GLY A 163 5.48 8.89 0.14
C GLY A 163 6.52 8.39 -0.88
N GLY A 164 6.26 8.56 -2.17
CA GLY A 164 7.19 8.20 -3.24
C GLY A 164 8.47 9.04 -3.23
N LEU A 165 8.36 10.35 -3.00
CA LEU A 165 9.53 11.23 -2.86
C LEU A 165 10.38 10.85 -1.64
N ILE A 166 9.73 10.56 -0.51
CA ILE A 166 10.42 10.08 0.70
C ILE A 166 11.15 8.78 0.40
N ASN A 167 10.50 7.83 -0.29
CA ASN A 167 11.16 6.60 -0.68
C ASN A 167 12.38 6.84 -1.58
N ILE A 168 12.29 7.67 -2.64
CA ILE A 168 13.47 7.97 -3.50
C ILE A 168 14.62 8.57 -2.69
N VAL A 169 14.31 9.54 -1.82
CA VAL A 169 15.34 10.20 -0.99
C VAL A 169 15.98 9.19 -0.04
N LEU A 170 15.18 8.31 0.56
CA LEU A 170 15.67 7.27 1.45
C LEU A 170 16.50 6.24 0.68
N ASP A 171 16.07 5.81 -0.51
CA ASP A 171 16.86 4.89 -1.34
C ASP A 171 18.20 5.52 -1.72
N TYR A 172 18.23 6.81 -2.10
CA TYR A 172 19.49 7.50 -2.35
C TYR A 172 20.41 7.53 -1.12
N VAL A 173 19.90 7.96 0.05
CA VAL A 173 20.70 8.06 1.28
C VAL A 173 21.18 6.67 1.74
N PHE A 174 20.28 5.69 1.74
CA PHE A 174 20.57 4.36 2.26
C PHE A 174 21.49 3.56 1.34
N ILE A 175 21.26 3.61 0.04
CA ILE A 175 21.99 2.82 -0.94
C ILE A 175 23.28 3.52 -1.37
N VAL A 176 23.25 4.83 -1.64
CA VAL A 176 24.42 5.57 -2.17
C VAL A 176 25.34 6.09 -1.07
N GLU A 177 24.80 6.77 -0.05
CA GLU A 177 25.65 7.36 1.00
C GLU A 177 26.08 6.34 2.05
N LEU A 178 25.13 5.52 2.53
CA LEU A 178 25.39 4.58 3.62
C LEU A 178 25.86 3.20 3.15
N ASN A 179 25.85 2.91 1.84
CA ASN A 179 26.17 1.59 1.25
C ASN A 179 25.44 0.43 1.95
N LEU A 180 24.25 0.67 2.47
CA LEU A 180 23.46 -0.36 3.13
C LEU A 180 22.75 -1.15 2.02
N GLY A 181 23.04 -2.45 1.94
CA GLY A 181 22.53 -3.34 0.90
C GLY A 181 20.99 -3.52 0.89
N VAL A 182 20.51 -4.60 0.28
CA VAL A 182 19.07 -4.84 -0.02
C VAL A 182 18.10 -4.69 1.13
N LYS A 183 18.53 -4.96 2.38
CA LYS A 183 17.68 -4.79 3.55
C LYS A 183 17.07 -3.39 3.64
N VAL A 184 17.82 -2.39 3.18
CA VAL A 184 17.46 -0.99 3.41
C VAL A 184 16.64 -0.40 2.25
N ALA A 185 16.74 -1.00 1.06
CA ALA A 185 15.79 -0.74 -0.03
C ALA A 185 14.35 -1.12 0.38
N ALA A 186 14.14 -2.31 0.96
CA ALA A 186 12.82 -2.70 1.47
C ALA A 186 12.29 -1.73 2.53
N LEU A 187 13.17 -1.27 3.45
CA LEU A 187 12.80 -0.31 4.48
C LEU A 187 12.38 1.05 3.91
N ALA A 188 13.10 1.57 2.91
CA ALA A 188 12.72 2.80 2.24
C ALA A 188 11.32 2.69 1.64
N THR A 189 11.02 1.58 0.96
CA THR A 189 9.70 1.35 0.35
C THR A 189 8.61 1.29 1.41
N CYS A 190 8.88 0.57 2.51
CA CYS A 190 7.96 0.46 3.64
C CYS A 190 7.66 1.83 4.27
N ILE A 191 8.67 2.67 4.48
CA ILE A 191 8.50 4.03 5.00
C ILE A 191 7.67 4.88 4.02
N GLY A 192 7.89 4.72 2.71
CA GLY A 192 7.08 5.36 1.68
C GLY A 192 5.59 5.00 1.75
N TYR A 193 5.23 3.79 2.19
CA TYR A 193 3.84 3.37 2.39
C TYR A 193 3.25 3.80 3.75
N ILE A 194 4.09 3.97 4.76
CA ILE A 194 3.66 4.42 6.08
C ILE A 194 3.06 5.83 6.02
N VAL A 195 3.70 6.74 5.28
CA VAL A 195 3.27 8.14 5.16
C VAL A 195 1.81 8.29 4.70
N PRO A 196 1.39 7.76 3.53
CA PRO A 196 -0.01 7.81 3.09
C PRO A 196 -0.96 7.06 4.04
N SER A 197 -0.51 5.99 4.69
CA SER A 197 -1.30 5.30 5.71
C SER A 197 -1.64 6.23 6.89
N PHE A 198 -0.66 6.95 7.42
CA PHE A 198 -0.86 7.90 8.50
C PHE A 198 -1.72 9.08 8.09
N VAL A 199 -1.52 9.61 6.88
CA VAL A 199 -2.37 10.68 6.33
C VAL A 199 -3.84 10.25 6.30
N GLY A 200 -4.11 9.02 5.84
CA GLY A 200 -5.45 8.43 5.87
C GLY A 200 -6.04 8.36 7.28
N ILE A 201 -5.28 7.82 8.24
CA ILE A 201 -5.72 7.74 9.65
C ILE A 201 -6.08 9.12 10.20
N ILE A 202 -5.20 10.11 10.03
CA ILE A 202 -5.42 11.48 10.54
C ILE A 202 -6.66 12.11 9.90
N TYR A 203 -6.84 11.94 8.59
CA TYR A 203 -8.00 12.45 7.87
C TYR A 203 -9.30 11.84 8.43
N PHE A 204 -9.39 10.51 8.49
CA PHE A 204 -10.61 9.83 8.93
C PHE A 204 -10.87 9.90 10.46
N MET A 205 -9.92 10.39 11.26
CA MET A 205 -10.15 10.69 12.68
C MET A 205 -10.99 11.96 12.91
N ASN A 206 -11.00 12.90 11.95
CA ASN A 206 -11.70 14.16 12.13
C ASN A 206 -13.20 14.03 11.83
N LYS A 207 -14.01 14.14 12.89
CA LYS A 207 -15.48 14.00 12.87
C LYS A 207 -16.22 15.00 11.97
N LYS A 208 -15.54 16.05 11.50
CA LYS A 208 -16.10 17.04 10.58
C LYS A 208 -16.18 16.51 9.14
N HIS A 209 -15.46 15.44 8.80
CA HIS A 209 -15.50 14.86 7.47
C HIS A 209 -16.72 13.94 7.29
N ALA A 210 -17.15 13.82 6.03
CA ALA A 210 -18.29 13.00 5.64
C ALA A 210 -18.13 11.56 6.14
N LEU A 211 -16.94 11.00 5.98
CA LEU A 211 -16.54 9.71 6.52
C LEU A 211 -15.54 9.89 7.65
N HIS A 212 -15.77 9.24 8.79
CA HIS A 212 -14.88 9.28 9.94
C HIS A 212 -15.08 8.07 10.85
N PHE A 213 -14.10 7.79 11.72
CA PHE A 213 -14.17 6.69 12.67
C PHE A 213 -15.24 6.92 13.75
N VAL A 214 -16.10 5.92 13.93
CA VAL A 214 -17.16 5.88 14.97
C VAL A 214 -17.11 4.54 15.70
N LYS A 215 -17.74 4.42 16.88
CA LYS A 215 -17.83 3.12 17.55
C LYS A 215 -18.55 2.12 16.62
N PRO A 216 -17.90 1.03 16.17
CA PRO A 216 -18.53 0.09 15.27
C PRO A 216 -19.64 -0.67 16.01
N LYS A 217 -20.80 -0.83 15.38
CA LYS A 217 -21.71 -1.92 15.74
C LYS A 217 -21.26 -3.16 14.99
N PHE A 218 -21.00 -4.25 15.72
CA PHE A 218 -20.68 -5.54 15.11
C PHE A 218 -21.90 -6.05 14.33
N ASN A 219 -21.93 -5.79 13.03
CA ASN A 219 -22.91 -6.37 12.12
C ASN A 219 -22.21 -7.36 11.19
N PHE A 220 -22.24 -8.64 11.56
CA PHE A 220 -21.58 -9.75 10.86
C PHE A 220 -22.00 -9.92 9.39
N LYS A 221 -23.12 -9.31 8.98
CA LYS A 221 -23.57 -9.32 7.57
C LYS A 221 -22.65 -8.53 6.64
N VAL A 222 -22.05 -7.43 7.10
CA VAL A 222 -21.23 -6.57 6.24
C VAL A 222 -19.90 -7.22 5.89
N ILE A 223 -19.33 -8.01 6.81
CA ILE A 223 -18.11 -8.81 6.58
C ILE A 223 -18.39 -9.99 5.63
N LYS A 224 -19.65 -10.47 5.55
CA LYS A 224 -20.04 -11.58 4.66
C LYS A 224 -20.34 -11.12 3.23
N ASP A 225 -20.73 -9.86 3.05
CA ASP A 225 -21.00 -9.24 1.75
C ASP A 225 -19.77 -8.51 1.16
N SER A 226 -18.66 -8.42 1.92
CA SER A 226 -17.35 -7.90 1.51
C SER A 226 -16.42 -9.01 1.04
#